data_AF-U5CU03-F1
#
_entry.id   AF-U5CU03-F1
#
_cell.length_a   1.000
_cell.length_b   1.000
_cell.length_c   1.000
_cell.angle_alpha   90.00
_cell.angle_beta   90.00
_cell.angle_gamma   90.00
#
_symmetry.space_group_name_H-M   'P 1'
#
loop_
_entity.id
_entity.type
_entity.pdbx_description
1 polymer ?
#
loop_
_entity_poly.entity_id
_entity_poly.type
_entity_poly.pdbx_seq_one_letter_code
_entity_poly.pdbx_strand_id
1 'polypeptide(L)'
;VKESKKLVKCFLNYLKHDKSEVSVLFDMISIFLVHTRIDYTFLKEFYVIEVAEGYPAQMKKTLLSHFLHLFQAKELGHDHLVVSMQMLILPMLAHAFQNGQSWDVIDQTIIKTIVEKLLDPPEEISAEYDEPLRIELLQLATLLLKYIQNDLVHHRKELIKFGWNHLKREDSASKQWAFVNVCHFLDAYQAPEKIILQ
;
A
#
# COMPACT_ATOMS: atom_id res chain seq x y z
N VAL A 1 26.43 6.97 -10.21
CA VAL A 1 25.88 7.08 -8.82
C VAL A 1 25.77 8.54 -8.33
N LYS A 2 26.83 9.37 -8.34
CA LYS A 2 26.73 10.81 -7.96
C LYS A 2 25.73 11.59 -8.84
N GLU A 3 25.60 11.21 -10.11
CA GLU A 3 24.62 11.78 -11.05
C GLU A 3 23.18 11.49 -10.63
N SER A 4 22.86 10.25 -10.25
CA SER A 4 21.54 9.85 -9.75
C SER A 4 21.09 10.71 -8.57
N LYS A 5 22.00 11.01 -7.62
CA LYS A 5 21.70 11.92 -6.50
C LYS A 5 21.37 13.35 -6.97
N LYS A 6 22.06 13.86 -7.99
CA LYS A 6 21.77 15.18 -8.56
C LYS A 6 20.41 15.17 -9.27
N LEU A 7 20.13 14.12 -10.06
CA LEU A 7 18.84 13.96 -10.74
C LEU A 7 17.66 13.91 -9.76
N VAL A 8 17.76 13.09 -8.71
CA VAL A 8 16.73 13.04 -7.65
C VAL A 8 16.55 14.43 -7.02
N LYS A 9 17.63 15.15 -6.73
CA LYS A 9 17.51 16.53 -6.21
C LYS A 9 16.84 17.49 -7.19
N CYS A 10 17.07 17.35 -8.49
CA CYS A 10 16.38 18.12 -9.52
C CYS A 10 14.88 17.80 -9.53
N PHE A 11 14.50 16.52 -9.48
CA PHE A 11 13.09 16.10 -9.40
C PHE A 11 12.41 16.59 -8.13
N LEU A 12 13.09 16.54 -6.98
CA LEU A 12 12.56 17.13 -5.75
C LEU A 12 12.34 18.64 -5.88
N ASN A 13 13.26 19.35 -6.52
CA ASN A 13 13.09 20.79 -6.74
C ASN A 13 11.94 21.08 -7.73
N TYR A 14 11.77 20.24 -8.73
CA TYR A 14 10.64 20.30 -9.66
C TYR A 14 9.31 20.11 -8.92
N LEU A 15 9.19 19.05 -8.12
CA LEU A 15 7.98 18.74 -7.35
C LEU A 15 7.62 19.80 -6.31
N LYS A 16 8.60 20.58 -5.82
CA LYS A 16 8.31 21.74 -4.95
C LYS A 16 7.52 22.84 -5.67
N HIS A 17 7.70 22.99 -6.97
CA HIS A 17 7.00 24.00 -7.78
C HIS A 17 5.73 23.43 -8.40
N ASP A 18 5.76 22.16 -8.83
CA ASP A 18 4.62 21.47 -9.40
C ASP A 18 4.39 20.14 -8.69
N LYS A 19 3.48 20.15 -7.72
CA LYS A 19 3.13 18.95 -6.95
C LYS A 19 2.11 18.04 -7.65
N SER A 20 1.62 18.42 -8.83
CA SER A 20 0.57 17.67 -9.54
C SER A 20 1.09 16.43 -10.26
N GLU A 21 2.39 16.42 -10.60
CA GLU A 21 3.07 15.32 -11.28
C GLU A 21 3.40 14.15 -10.33
N VAL A 22 2.37 13.35 -10.02
CA VAL A 22 2.49 12.19 -9.13
C VAL A 22 3.37 11.08 -9.69
N SER A 23 3.51 10.97 -11.02
CA SER A 23 4.34 9.98 -11.72
C SER A 23 5.81 10.04 -11.28
N VAL A 24 6.34 11.26 -11.14
CA VAL A 24 7.74 11.53 -10.75
C VAL A 24 8.06 10.97 -9.36
N LEU A 25 7.08 10.87 -8.47
CA LEU A 25 7.27 10.25 -7.15
C LEU A 25 7.59 8.75 -7.31
N PHE A 26 6.88 8.04 -8.20
CA PHE A 26 7.14 6.63 -8.47
C PHE A 26 8.46 6.43 -9.21
N ASP A 27 8.81 7.33 -10.14
CA ASP A 27 10.11 7.29 -10.83
C ASP A 27 11.29 7.45 -9.87
N MET A 28 11.20 8.40 -8.92
CA MET A 28 12.25 8.60 -7.92
C MET A 28 12.41 7.41 -6.97
N ILE A 29 11.33 6.67 -6.68
CA ILE A 29 11.38 5.45 -5.84
C ILE A 29 12.29 4.38 -6.45
N SER A 30 12.40 4.31 -7.79
CA SER A 30 13.25 3.33 -8.48
C SER A 30 14.71 3.34 -8.01
N ILE A 31 15.19 4.46 -7.44
CA ILE A 31 16.55 4.55 -6.90
C ILE A 31 16.81 3.59 -5.75
N PHE A 32 15.76 3.20 -5.01
CA PHE A 32 15.85 2.25 -3.90
C PHE A 32 15.86 0.79 -4.35
N LEU A 33 15.57 0.52 -5.62
CA LEU A 33 15.71 -0.82 -6.21
C LEU A 33 17.18 -1.16 -6.52
N VAL A 34 18.05 -0.15 -6.58
CA VAL A 34 19.46 -0.32 -6.89
C VAL A 34 20.28 -0.28 -5.61
N HIS A 35 21.13 -1.29 -5.42
CA HIS A 35 22.08 -1.32 -4.32
C HIS A 35 23.12 -0.20 -4.49
N THR A 36 23.05 0.81 -3.64
CA THR A 36 23.88 2.00 -3.71
C THR A 36 24.42 2.40 -2.34
N ARG A 37 25.66 2.88 -2.30
CA ARG A 37 26.28 3.45 -1.08
C ARG A 37 25.92 4.91 -0.87
N ILE A 38 25.14 5.50 -1.77
CA ILE A 38 24.71 6.89 -1.62
C ILE A 38 23.60 6.96 -0.59
N ASP A 39 23.80 7.86 0.35
CA ASP A 39 22.76 8.22 1.30
C ASP A 39 21.65 9.06 0.63
N TYR A 40 20.46 8.44 0.61
CA TYR A 40 19.17 8.98 0.15
C TYR A 40 18.20 9.25 1.31
N THR A 41 18.70 9.42 2.55
CA THR A 41 17.87 9.78 3.70
C THR A 41 16.99 11.00 3.42
N PHE A 42 17.52 12.01 2.72
CA PHE A 42 16.75 13.19 2.29
C PHE A 42 15.52 12.86 1.43
N LEU A 43 15.56 11.79 0.63
CA LEU A 43 14.43 11.35 -0.19
C LEU A 43 13.42 10.57 0.66
N LYS A 44 13.90 9.77 1.62
CA LYS A 44 13.04 9.08 2.58
C LYS A 44 12.27 10.08 3.45
N GLU A 45 12.98 11.08 3.98
CA GLU A 45 12.39 12.18 4.75
C GLU A 45 11.38 12.98 3.91
N PHE A 46 11.66 13.22 2.63
CA PHE A 46 10.70 13.86 1.75
C PHE A 46 9.40 13.06 1.63
N TYR A 47 9.45 11.74 1.43
CA TYR A 47 8.23 10.92 1.36
C TYR A 47 7.45 10.90 2.66
N VAL A 48 8.12 10.83 3.81
CA VAL A 48 7.45 10.82 5.11
C VAL A 48 6.88 12.21 5.43
N ILE A 49 7.72 13.24 5.46
CA ILE A 49 7.35 14.56 5.97
C ILE A 49 6.54 15.35 4.93
N GLU A 50 7.06 15.49 3.71
CA GLU A 50 6.41 16.37 2.72
C GLU A 50 5.20 15.70 2.08
N VAL A 51 5.29 14.39 1.75
CA VAL A 51 4.23 13.69 1.03
C VAL A 51 3.21 13.07 1.99
N ALA A 52 3.62 12.20 2.91
CA ALA A 52 2.69 11.52 3.80
C ALA A 52 2.05 12.49 4.83
N GLU A 53 2.84 13.39 5.42
CA GLU A 53 2.33 14.36 6.40
C GLU A 53 1.83 15.66 5.74
N GLY A 54 2.61 16.22 4.80
CA GLY A 54 2.36 17.56 4.26
C GLY A 54 1.33 17.67 3.14
N TYR A 55 1.05 16.61 2.36
CA TYR A 55 0.11 16.74 1.24
C TYR A 55 -1.36 16.82 1.72
N PRO A 56 -2.20 17.64 1.08
CA PRO A 56 -3.63 17.68 1.36
C PRO A 56 -4.30 16.36 0.90
N ALA A 57 -5.44 16.03 1.51
CA ALA A 57 -6.13 14.77 1.27
C ALA A 57 -6.47 14.53 -0.22
N GLN A 58 -6.88 15.58 -0.95
CA GLN A 58 -7.15 15.48 -2.39
C GLN A 58 -5.93 15.01 -3.20
N MET A 59 -4.73 15.46 -2.83
CA MET A 59 -3.50 15.03 -3.49
C MET A 59 -3.12 13.60 -3.12
N LYS A 60 -3.31 13.21 -1.86
CA LYS A 60 -3.13 11.82 -1.40
C LYS A 60 -4.07 10.87 -2.16
N LYS A 61 -5.31 11.29 -2.40
CA LYS A 61 -6.29 10.57 -3.22
C LYS A 61 -5.81 10.41 -4.67
N THR A 62 -5.33 11.48 -5.30
CA THR A 62 -4.77 11.42 -6.67
C THR A 62 -3.59 10.45 -6.73
N LEU A 63 -2.69 10.52 -5.75
CA LEU A 63 -1.53 9.64 -5.65
C LEU A 63 -1.94 8.18 -5.51
N LEU A 64 -2.88 7.86 -4.62
CA LEU A 64 -3.41 6.52 -4.44
C LEU A 64 -4.08 6.00 -5.73
N SER A 65 -4.86 6.86 -6.39
CA SER A 65 -5.53 6.51 -7.65
C SER A 65 -4.52 6.20 -8.75
N HIS A 66 -3.43 6.97 -8.83
CA HIS A 66 -2.35 6.72 -9.77
C HIS A 66 -1.61 5.41 -9.46
N PHE A 67 -1.31 5.12 -8.18
CA PHE A 67 -0.74 3.83 -7.79
C PHE A 67 -1.63 2.64 -8.20
N LEU A 68 -2.95 2.73 -7.96
CA LEU A 68 -3.89 1.68 -8.34
C LEU A 68 -3.97 1.49 -9.85
N HIS A 69 -3.79 2.56 -10.63
CA HIS A 69 -3.69 2.49 -12.08
C HIS A 69 -2.41 1.75 -12.52
N LEU A 70 -1.25 2.15 -11.99
CA LEU A 70 0.04 1.50 -12.28
C LEU A 70 0.03 0.01 -11.93
N PHE A 71 -0.58 -0.34 -10.79
CA PHE A 71 -0.72 -1.73 -10.36
C PHE A 71 -1.58 -2.55 -11.33
N GLN A 72 -2.72 -2.00 -11.77
CA GLN A 72 -3.63 -2.69 -12.70
C GLN A 72 -3.06 -2.80 -14.11
N ALA A 73 -2.35 -1.77 -14.57
CA ALA A 73 -1.72 -1.74 -15.89
C ALA A 73 -0.47 -2.64 -15.97
N LYS A 74 0.00 -3.19 -14.84
CA LYS A 74 1.25 -3.97 -14.73
C LYS A 74 2.46 -3.21 -15.28
N GLU A 75 2.49 -1.89 -15.12
CA GLU A 75 3.57 -1.04 -15.62
C GLU A 75 4.83 -1.13 -14.76
N LEU A 76 4.68 -1.49 -13.48
CA LEU A 76 5.76 -1.63 -12.51
C LEU A 76 6.00 -3.11 -12.16
N GLY A 77 7.27 -3.48 -12.00
CA GLY A 77 7.64 -4.79 -11.45
C GLY A 77 7.33 -4.91 -9.95
N HIS A 78 7.25 -6.15 -9.44
CA HIS A 78 6.88 -6.40 -8.04
C HIS A 78 7.79 -5.69 -7.03
N ASP A 79 9.12 -5.72 -7.22
CA ASP A 79 10.05 -5.01 -6.33
C ASP A 79 9.75 -3.50 -6.25
N HIS A 80 9.37 -2.89 -7.38
CA HIS A 80 9.01 -1.47 -7.43
C HIS A 80 7.68 -1.23 -6.71
N LEU A 81 6.69 -2.10 -6.88
CA LEU A 81 5.42 -2.02 -6.15
C LEU A 81 5.65 -2.16 -4.64
N VAL A 82 6.47 -3.12 -4.20
CA VAL A 82 6.82 -3.34 -2.79
C VAL A 82 7.42 -2.08 -2.19
N VAL A 83 8.47 -1.53 -2.80
CA VAL A 83 9.10 -0.31 -2.26
C VAL A 83 8.14 0.89 -2.32
N SER A 84 7.29 0.98 -3.34
CA SER A 84 6.26 2.03 -3.40
C SER A 84 5.25 1.92 -2.27
N MET A 85 4.84 0.70 -1.91
CA MET A 85 3.96 0.47 -0.78
C MET A 85 4.62 0.85 0.55
N GLN A 86 5.85 0.36 0.78
CA GLN A 86 6.60 0.60 2.03
C GLN A 86 6.96 2.06 2.25
N MET A 87 7.42 2.76 1.21
CA MET A 87 8.00 4.10 1.33
C MET A 87 6.96 5.22 1.16
N LEU A 88 5.87 4.95 0.45
CA LEU A 88 4.94 5.98 0.02
C LEU A 88 3.49 5.65 0.40
N ILE A 89 2.92 4.56 -0.12
CA ILE A 89 1.47 4.32 0.02
C ILE A 89 1.06 4.03 1.46
N LEU A 90 1.72 3.08 2.14
CA LEU A 90 1.36 2.69 3.50
C LEU A 90 1.61 3.81 4.51
N PRO A 91 2.77 4.52 4.51
CA PRO A 91 2.99 5.65 5.41
C PRO A 91 1.97 6.78 5.18
N MET A 92 1.68 7.11 3.92
CA MET A 92 0.70 8.15 3.57
C MET A 92 -0.71 7.79 4.07
N LEU A 93 -1.16 6.56 3.84
CA LEU A 93 -2.46 6.10 4.31
C LEU A 93 -2.53 6.04 5.83
N ALA A 94 -1.50 5.50 6.49
CA ALA A 94 -1.45 5.42 7.95
C ALA A 94 -1.56 6.82 8.58
N HIS A 95 -0.83 7.80 8.06
CA HIS A 95 -0.91 9.18 8.53
C HIS A 95 -2.29 9.80 8.25
N ALA A 96 -2.84 9.63 7.04
CA ALA A 96 -4.16 10.16 6.69
C ALA A 96 -5.25 9.61 7.62
N PHE A 97 -5.22 8.30 7.91
CA PHE A 97 -6.21 7.66 8.77
C PHE A 97 -6.07 8.08 10.24
N GLN A 98 -4.85 8.18 10.76
CA GLN A 98 -4.61 8.65 12.13
C GLN A 98 -5.10 10.08 12.36
N ASN A 99 -5.09 10.91 11.32
CA ASN A 99 -5.56 12.29 11.37
C ASN A 99 -7.02 12.47 10.94
N GLY A 100 -7.79 11.38 10.82
CA GLY A 100 -9.23 11.44 10.49
C GLY A 100 -9.55 11.86 9.06
N GLN A 101 -8.57 11.85 8.16
CA GLN A 101 -8.73 12.20 6.73
C GLN A 101 -9.15 11.00 5.86
N SER A 102 -9.63 9.90 6.48
CA SER A 102 -9.91 8.64 5.78
C SER A 102 -10.88 8.80 4.61
N TRP A 103 -11.98 9.52 4.83
CA TRP A 103 -13.05 9.71 3.84
C TRP A 103 -12.66 10.65 2.69
N ASP A 104 -11.72 11.56 2.94
CA ASP A 104 -11.23 12.50 1.92
C ASP A 104 -10.22 11.82 0.98
N VAL A 105 -9.46 10.84 1.50
CA VAL A 105 -8.43 10.12 0.74
C VAL A 105 -8.99 8.87 0.07
N ILE A 106 -9.88 8.14 0.73
CA ILE A 106 -10.46 6.88 0.25
C ILE A 106 -11.97 7.02 0.14
N ASP A 107 -12.47 6.89 -1.09
CA ASP A 107 -13.90 6.76 -1.35
C ASP A 107 -14.30 5.31 -1.65
N GLN A 108 -15.61 5.07 -1.76
CA GLN A 108 -16.17 3.74 -2.04
C GLN A 108 -15.66 3.14 -3.37
N THR A 109 -15.32 3.96 -4.36
CA THR A 109 -14.76 3.49 -5.64
C THR A 109 -13.34 2.97 -5.46
N ILE A 110 -12.51 3.68 -4.69
CA ILE A 110 -11.16 3.27 -4.32
C ILE A 110 -11.20 1.98 -3.48
N ILE A 111 -12.09 1.90 -2.48
CA ILE A 111 -12.27 0.69 -1.67
C ILE A 111 -12.59 -0.50 -2.55
N LYS A 112 -13.60 -0.36 -3.41
CA LYS A 112 -14.00 -1.42 -4.34
C LYS A 112 -12.84 -1.85 -5.22
N THR A 113 -12.08 -0.89 -5.75
CA THR A 113 -10.91 -1.16 -6.59
C THR A 113 -9.82 -1.92 -5.83
N ILE A 114 -9.50 -1.51 -4.60
CA ILE A 114 -8.52 -2.21 -3.75
C ILE A 114 -8.99 -3.64 -3.48
N VAL A 115 -10.24 -3.81 -3.04
CA VAL A 115 -10.76 -5.14 -2.70
C VAL A 115 -10.76 -6.04 -3.94
N GLU A 116 -11.35 -5.62 -5.05
CA GLU A 116 -11.53 -6.47 -6.23
C GLU A 116 -10.23 -6.69 -7.03
N LYS A 117 -9.31 -5.71 -7.03
CA LYS A 117 -8.11 -5.77 -7.90
C LYS A 117 -6.84 -6.18 -7.17
N LEU A 118 -6.74 -5.89 -5.87
CA LEU A 118 -5.54 -6.17 -5.08
C LEU A 118 -5.76 -7.33 -4.09
N LEU A 119 -6.92 -7.38 -3.43
CA LEU A 119 -7.18 -8.35 -2.34
C LEU A 119 -7.92 -9.62 -2.81
N ASP A 120 -8.79 -9.53 -3.80
CA ASP A 120 -9.45 -10.71 -4.40
C ASP A 120 -9.30 -10.77 -5.93
N PRO A 121 -8.07 -10.65 -6.47
CA PRO A 121 -7.86 -10.81 -7.91
C PRO A 121 -8.08 -12.28 -8.34
N PRO A 122 -8.31 -12.52 -9.65
CA PRO A 122 -8.31 -13.86 -10.22
C PRO A 122 -7.08 -14.68 -9.82
N GLU A 123 -7.25 -16.00 -9.68
CA GLU A 123 -6.20 -16.89 -9.16
C GLU A 123 -4.93 -16.82 -10.01
N GLU A 124 -5.09 -16.69 -11.33
CA GLU A 124 -4.00 -16.56 -12.31
C GLU A 124 -3.13 -15.34 -12.03
N ILE A 125 -3.73 -14.23 -11.60
CA ILE A 125 -3.02 -13.00 -11.24
C ILE A 125 -2.39 -13.14 -9.86
N SER A 126 -3.13 -13.66 -8.88
CA SER A 126 -2.66 -13.81 -7.49
C SER A 126 -1.48 -14.78 -7.35
N ALA A 127 -1.39 -15.75 -8.26
CA ALA A 127 -0.30 -16.73 -8.31
C ALA A 127 1.03 -16.09 -8.71
N GLU A 128 1.01 -15.02 -9.52
CA GLU A 128 2.21 -14.31 -9.98
C GLU A 128 2.89 -13.53 -8.84
N TYR A 129 2.14 -13.02 -7.85
CA TYR A 129 2.69 -12.18 -6.79
C TYR A 129 3.77 -12.92 -6.00
N ASP A 130 4.91 -12.28 -5.77
CA ASP A 130 5.96 -12.83 -4.92
C ASP A 130 5.64 -12.62 -3.43
N GLU A 131 6.45 -13.24 -2.56
CA GLU A 131 6.25 -13.13 -1.12
C GLU A 131 6.31 -11.69 -0.59
N PRO A 132 7.29 -10.84 -0.98
CA PRO A 132 7.34 -9.45 -0.53
C PRO A 132 6.07 -8.67 -0.89
N LEU A 133 5.57 -8.78 -2.14
CA LEU A 133 4.35 -8.08 -2.53
C LEU A 133 3.13 -8.55 -1.74
N ARG A 134 3.01 -9.86 -1.49
CA ARG A 134 1.93 -10.41 -0.66
C ARG A 134 1.95 -9.84 0.77
N ILE A 135 3.13 -9.68 1.36
CA ILE A 135 3.29 -9.06 2.69
C ILE A 135 2.77 -7.62 2.67
N GLU A 136 3.13 -6.83 1.68
CA GLU A 136 2.66 -5.43 1.57
C GLU A 136 1.14 -5.35 1.36
N LEU A 137 0.56 -6.26 0.57
CA LEU A 137 -0.90 -6.35 0.40
C LEU A 137 -1.62 -6.75 1.70
N LEU A 138 -1.03 -7.66 2.50
CA LEU A 138 -1.52 -8.02 3.83
C LEU A 138 -1.44 -6.83 4.81
N GLN A 139 -0.36 -6.05 4.76
CA GLN A 139 -0.24 -4.82 5.54
C GLN A 139 -1.27 -3.78 5.14
N LEU A 140 -1.50 -3.60 3.83
CA LEU A 140 -2.55 -2.72 3.31
C LEU A 140 -3.93 -3.16 3.82
N ALA A 141 -4.29 -4.43 3.66
CA ALA A 141 -5.57 -4.95 4.13
C ALA A 141 -5.74 -4.77 5.65
N THR A 142 -4.67 -4.98 6.42
CA THR A 142 -4.67 -4.79 7.88
C THR A 142 -4.89 -3.32 8.25
N LEU A 143 -4.25 -2.41 7.53
CA LEU A 143 -4.42 -0.98 7.73
C LEU A 143 -5.87 -0.55 7.44
N LEU A 144 -6.46 -1.04 6.34
CA LEU A 144 -7.84 -0.73 6.00
C LEU A 144 -8.83 -1.28 7.04
N LEU A 145 -8.64 -2.52 7.51
CA LEU A 145 -9.44 -3.10 8.59
C LEU A 145 -9.38 -2.26 9.86
N LYS A 146 -8.19 -1.77 10.23
CA LYS A 146 -8.00 -1.00 11.47
C LYS A 146 -8.74 0.33 11.47
N TYR A 147 -8.80 1.03 10.34
CA TYR A 147 -9.28 2.42 10.31
C TYR A 147 -10.60 2.65 9.56
N ILE A 148 -10.96 1.78 8.62
CA ILE A 148 -12.17 1.93 7.78
C ILE A 148 -13.05 0.66 7.75
N GLN A 149 -13.04 -0.13 8.84
CA GLN A 149 -13.88 -1.33 8.97
C GLN A 149 -15.37 -1.11 8.62
N ASN A 150 -15.94 0.04 8.97
CA ASN A 150 -17.36 0.31 8.71
C ASN A 150 -17.67 0.37 7.21
N ASP A 151 -16.74 0.88 6.40
CA ASP A 151 -16.88 0.97 4.94
C ASP A 151 -16.63 -0.35 4.23
N LEU A 152 -15.94 -1.27 4.90
CA LEU A 152 -15.56 -2.57 4.39
C LEU A 152 -16.59 -3.67 4.71
N VAL A 153 -17.69 -3.36 5.41
CA VAL A 153 -18.70 -4.33 5.85
C VAL A 153 -19.28 -5.16 4.70
N HIS A 154 -19.42 -4.57 3.51
CA HIS A 154 -19.91 -5.24 2.31
C HIS A 154 -18.86 -6.14 1.64
N HIS A 155 -17.59 -5.98 1.99
CA HIS A 155 -16.43 -6.68 1.44
C HIS A 155 -15.84 -7.73 2.39
N ARG A 156 -16.57 -8.08 3.47
CA ARG A 156 -16.07 -8.99 4.52
C ARG A 156 -15.68 -10.36 3.99
N LYS A 157 -16.40 -10.89 2.99
CA LYS A 157 -16.14 -12.23 2.43
C LYS A 157 -14.80 -12.28 1.70
N GLU A 158 -14.53 -11.25 0.92
CA GLU A 158 -13.32 -11.04 0.15
C GLU A 158 -12.13 -10.86 1.10
N LEU A 159 -12.30 -10.04 2.14
CA LEU A 159 -11.26 -9.77 3.15
C LEU A 159 -10.86 -11.03 3.93
N ILE A 160 -11.83 -11.80 4.45
CA ILE A 160 -11.50 -13.04 5.17
C ILE A 160 -10.93 -14.10 4.23
N LYS A 161 -11.45 -14.22 3.00
CA LYS A 161 -10.91 -15.14 1.97
C LYS A 161 -9.46 -14.80 1.67
N PHE A 162 -9.12 -13.52 1.51
CA PHE A 162 -7.76 -13.05 1.27
C PHE A 162 -6.80 -13.47 2.38
N GLY A 163 -7.11 -13.16 3.64
CA GLY A 163 -6.29 -13.55 4.79
C GLY A 163 -6.15 -15.07 4.93
N TRP A 164 -7.27 -15.80 4.79
CA TRP A 164 -7.30 -17.26 4.93
C TRP A 164 -6.51 -18.00 3.84
N ASN A 165 -6.54 -17.49 2.60
CA ASN A 165 -5.74 -18.05 1.50
C ASN A 165 -4.23 -17.96 1.79
N HIS A 166 -3.78 -16.89 2.46
CA HIS A 166 -2.38 -16.74 2.87
C HIS A 166 -2.02 -17.62 4.08
N LEU A 167 -2.95 -17.91 4.99
CA LEU A 167 -2.72 -18.82 6.12
C LEU A 167 -2.47 -20.28 5.69
N LYS A 168 -3.08 -20.72 4.59
CA LYS A 168 -2.95 -22.08 4.05
C LYS A 168 -1.58 -22.39 3.46
N ARG A 169 -0.72 -21.38 3.26
CA ARG A 169 0.58 -21.55 2.63
C ARG A 169 1.62 -22.10 3.62
N GLU A 170 2.69 -22.68 3.07
CA GLU A 170 3.83 -23.18 3.84
C GLU A 170 4.47 -22.07 4.70
N ASP A 171 5.22 -22.49 5.72
CA ASP A 171 5.76 -21.59 6.75
C ASP A 171 6.68 -20.52 6.14
N SER A 172 6.22 -19.28 6.20
CA SER A 172 6.79 -18.14 5.47
C SER A 172 6.45 -16.85 6.21
N ALA A 173 7.18 -15.77 5.96
CA ALA A 173 6.92 -14.48 6.62
C ALA A 173 5.52 -13.95 6.26
N SER A 174 5.05 -14.23 5.04
CA SER A 174 3.69 -13.90 4.62
C SER A 174 2.59 -14.56 5.47
N LYS A 175 2.84 -15.75 6.02
CA LYS A 175 1.90 -16.45 6.90
C LYS A 175 1.72 -15.73 8.24
N GLN A 176 2.80 -15.19 8.80
CA GLN A 176 2.74 -14.42 10.06
C GLN A 176 1.94 -13.12 9.87
N TRP A 177 2.13 -12.44 8.74
CA TRP A 177 1.32 -11.28 8.37
C TRP A 177 -0.14 -11.65 8.13
N ALA A 178 -0.42 -12.83 7.58
CA ALA A 178 -1.78 -13.32 7.43
C ALA A 178 -2.47 -13.58 8.77
N PHE A 179 -1.76 -14.11 9.77
CA PHE A 179 -2.30 -14.22 11.14
C PHE A 179 -2.69 -12.85 11.70
N VAL A 180 -1.79 -11.86 11.61
CA VAL A 180 -2.07 -10.49 12.06
C VAL A 180 -3.30 -9.91 11.35
N ASN A 181 -3.38 -10.10 10.03
CA ASN A 181 -4.52 -9.62 9.24
C ASN A 181 -5.84 -10.26 9.67
N VAL A 182 -5.86 -11.59 9.86
CA VAL A 182 -7.06 -12.31 10.31
C VAL A 182 -7.44 -11.92 11.73
N CYS A 183 -6.48 -11.72 12.65
CA CYS A 183 -6.78 -11.21 14.00
C CYS A 183 -7.48 -9.85 13.94
N HIS A 184 -6.98 -8.91 13.12
CA HIS A 184 -7.63 -7.62 12.93
C HIS A 184 -9.02 -7.74 12.28
N PHE A 185 -9.23 -8.69 11.37
CA PHE A 185 -10.55 -8.95 10.81
C PHE A 185 -11.54 -9.43 11.87
N LEU A 186 -11.12 -10.36 12.74
CA LEU A 186 -11.98 -10.92 13.78
C LEU A 186 -12.29 -9.89 14.88
N ASP A 187 -11.33 -9.02 15.21
CA ASP A 187 -11.55 -7.87 16.10
C ASP A 187 -12.57 -6.88 15.52
N ALA A 188 -12.48 -6.60 14.22
CA ALA A 188 -13.34 -5.64 13.53
C ALA A 188 -14.81 -6.07 13.38
N TYR A 189 -15.07 -7.36 13.07
CA TYR A 189 -16.41 -7.81 12.69
C TYR A 189 -17.02 -8.85 13.61
N GLN A 190 -16.32 -9.22 14.68
CA GLN A 190 -16.58 -10.39 15.51
C GLN A 190 -16.52 -11.70 14.72
N ALA A 191 -15.83 -12.70 15.29
CA ALA A 191 -15.75 -14.03 14.69
C ALA A 191 -17.17 -14.64 14.58
N PRO A 192 -17.55 -15.24 13.45
CA PRO A 192 -18.62 -16.23 13.45
C PRO A 192 -18.27 -17.29 14.51
N GLU A 193 -19.22 -17.68 15.36
CA GLU A 193 -19.01 -18.58 16.52
C GLU A 193 -18.22 -19.87 16.22
N LYS A 194 -18.13 -20.27 14.95
CA LYS A 194 -17.42 -21.45 14.46
C LYS A 194 -15.88 -21.36 14.41
N ILE A 195 -15.27 -20.16 14.46
CA ILE A 195 -13.81 -19.99 14.25
C ILE A 195 -13.02 -19.92 15.58
N ILE A 196 -13.66 -19.62 16.70
CA ILE A 196 -12.98 -19.36 17.99
C ILE A 196 -12.34 -20.64 18.60
N LEU A 197 -12.62 -21.83 18.05
CA LEU A 197 -12.24 -23.14 18.64
C LEU A 197 -11.26 -23.98 17.78
N GLN A 198 -10.69 -23.44 16.69
CA GLN A 198 -9.68 -24.13 15.86
C GLN A 198 -8.30 -23.53 16.02
#